data_AF-A0A5C7LE55-F1
#
_entry.id   AF-A0A5C7LE55-F1
#
_cell.length_a   1.000
_cell.length_b   1.000
_cell.length_c   1.000
_cell.angle_alpha   90.00
_cell.angle_beta   90.00
_cell.angle_gamma   90.00
#
_symmetry.space_group_name_H-M   'P 1'
#
loop_
_entity.id
_entity.type
_entity.pdbx_description
1 polymer ?
#
loop_
_entity_poly.entity_id
_entity_poly.type
_entity_poly.pdbx_seq_one_letter_code
_entity_poly.pdbx_strand_id
1 'polypeptide(L)'
;MKIQYKGSVSPEALETESTKLVSEEQVTSSEASIKTQKDRFYLPVLNINHNHEWPSKPLEDRKHFTDEVATETCLGNCCGVEGLKGACCHLDPYDTEHVLGPLKGSDKDEWIRDILAWFRKRGLNLTRADVVIDYEEGKIIGETLFKDAPNNGIFQEPSAYPMLRFQVIGPRYACKFMNPVTYKCGIYAMRPNMCRTYLCNYVLTNFLVKTKSKPNTWQKVR
;
A
#
# COMPACT_ATOMS: atom_id res chain seq x y z
N MET A 1 -46.05 -18.05 26.77
CA MET A 1 -46.04 -19.49 27.08
C MET A 1 -44.63 -20.00 26.76
N LYS A 2 -43.83 -20.31 27.78
CA LYS A 2 -42.43 -20.76 27.67
C LYS A 2 -42.40 -22.28 27.73
N ILE A 3 -41.59 -22.92 26.88
CA ILE A 3 -41.22 -24.33 27.05
C ILE A 3 -39.69 -24.41 27.03
N GLN A 4 -39.13 -24.73 28.19
CA GLN A 4 -37.74 -25.11 28.40
C GLN A 4 -37.63 -26.63 28.24
N TYR A 5 -36.56 -27.12 27.60
CA TYR A 5 -36.13 -28.51 27.73
C TYR A 5 -34.81 -28.56 28.51
N LYS A 6 -34.84 -29.24 29.66
CA LYS A 6 -33.69 -29.72 30.43
C LYS A 6 -33.42 -31.17 30.02
N GLY A 7 -32.15 -31.55 29.95
CA GLY A 7 -31.73 -32.94 29.81
C GLY A 7 -30.22 -33.05 29.89
N SER A 8 -29.72 -33.37 31.07
CA SER A 8 -28.31 -33.58 31.45
C SER A 8 -28.09 -35.07 31.73
N VAL A 9 -27.05 -35.70 31.19
CA VAL A 9 -26.30 -36.82 31.84
C VAL A 9 -24.86 -36.84 31.28
N SER A 10 -23.91 -37.08 32.19
CA SER A 10 -22.45 -37.07 32.05
C SER A 10 -21.90 -38.52 31.97
N PRO A 11 -20.58 -38.81 32.15
CA PRO A 11 -19.71 -39.46 31.17
C PRO A 11 -19.25 -40.88 31.62
N GLU A 12 -18.25 -41.43 30.91
CA GLU A 12 -17.31 -42.50 31.32
C GLU A 12 -17.42 -43.87 30.63
N ALA A 13 -16.22 -44.48 30.57
CA ALA A 13 -15.80 -45.78 30.06
C ALA A 13 -15.38 -45.82 28.57
N LEU A 14 -14.19 -46.27 28.19
CA LEU A 14 -13.03 -46.80 28.92
C LEU A 14 -11.85 -46.85 27.92
N GLU A 15 -10.64 -46.54 28.38
CA GLU A 15 -9.34 -46.89 27.77
C GLU A 15 -9.19 -48.43 27.74
N THR A 16 -8.35 -49.14 26.98
CA THR A 16 -6.92 -49.04 26.61
C THR A 16 -6.64 -50.26 25.71
N GLU A 17 -5.73 -50.17 24.73
CA GLU A 17 -4.56 -51.06 24.68
C GLU A 17 -3.59 -50.69 23.55
N SER A 18 -2.32 -50.80 23.90
CA SER A 18 -1.17 -50.19 23.27
C SER A 18 -0.31 -51.18 22.49
N THR A 19 0.45 -50.62 21.54
CA THR A 19 1.80 -51.01 21.10
C THR A 19 2.00 -52.27 20.24
N LYS A 20 2.46 -52.03 18.99
CA LYS A 20 3.67 -52.67 18.44
C LYS A 20 4.33 -51.82 17.33
N LEU A 21 5.44 -51.21 17.76
CA LEU A 21 6.72 -50.84 17.11
C LEU A 21 6.86 -50.80 15.56
N VAL A 22 7.19 -49.59 15.10
CA VAL A 22 8.35 -49.15 14.27
C VAL A 22 8.66 -49.90 12.95
N SER A 23 8.54 -49.15 11.85
CA SER A 23 9.59 -49.09 10.83
C SER A 23 9.77 -47.63 10.40
N GLU A 24 10.99 -47.13 10.57
CA GLU A 24 11.47 -45.82 10.16
C GLU A 24 11.46 -45.69 8.64
N GLU A 25 10.76 -44.68 8.12
CA GLU A 25 11.17 -44.00 6.89
C GLU A 25 10.96 -42.50 7.09
N GLN A 26 12.07 -41.78 6.98
CA GLN A 26 12.22 -40.39 7.38
C GLN A 26 11.33 -39.46 6.57
N VAL A 27 10.38 -38.87 7.27
CA VAL A 27 9.58 -37.74 6.86
C VAL A 27 10.44 -36.48 6.86
N THR A 28 10.98 -36.09 5.70
CA THR A 28 11.37 -34.70 5.42
C THR A 28 10.20 -33.97 4.74
N SER A 29 9.06 -33.89 5.43
CA SER A 29 7.87 -33.16 4.96
C SER A 29 7.82 -31.69 5.43
N SER A 30 8.89 -31.17 6.03
CA SER A 30 8.95 -29.81 6.55
C SER A 30 9.33 -28.75 5.50
N GLU A 31 9.90 -29.14 4.35
CA GLU A 31 10.31 -28.17 3.32
C GLU A 31 9.29 -28.02 2.18
N ALA A 32 8.40 -28.98 1.98
CA ALA A 32 7.40 -28.95 0.89
C ALA A 32 6.05 -28.30 1.27
N SER A 33 5.79 -28.10 2.57
CA SER A 33 4.55 -27.50 3.08
C SER A 33 4.64 -25.98 3.29
N ILE A 34 5.81 -25.37 3.10
CA ILE A 34 5.97 -23.91 2.95
C ILE A 34 5.63 -23.49 1.50
N LYS A 35 4.59 -24.10 0.92
CA LYS A 35 3.84 -23.44 -0.16
C LYS A 35 2.91 -22.46 0.50
N THR A 36 3.52 -21.35 0.90
CA THR A 36 2.94 -20.06 1.28
C THR A 36 1.45 -20.00 0.97
N GLN A 37 0.66 -20.17 2.03
CA GLN A 37 -0.62 -19.49 2.13
C GLN A 37 -0.28 -18.00 1.92
N LYS A 38 -0.40 -17.50 0.67
CA LYS A 38 -0.11 -16.10 0.32
C LYS A 38 -0.97 -15.26 1.27
N ASP A 39 -0.34 -14.73 2.33
CA ASP A 39 -1.01 -13.90 3.30
C ASP A 39 -1.59 -12.73 2.51
N ARG A 40 -2.94 -12.71 2.41
CA ARG A 40 -3.67 -11.72 1.60
C ARG A 40 -3.44 -10.29 2.10
N PHE A 41 -2.79 -10.15 3.26
CA PHE A 41 -2.54 -8.89 3.95
C PHE A 41 -1.05 -8.55 4.05
N TYR A 42 -0.14 -9.43 3.62
CA TYR A 42 1.28 -9.15 3.65
C TYR A 42 1.70 -8.30 2.44
N LEU A 43 2.13 -7.07 2.72
CA LEU A 43 2.94 -6.26 1.81
C LEU A 43 4.39 -6.35 2.31
N PRO A 44 5.36 -6.75 1.47
CA PRO A 44 6.77 -6.64 1.84
C PRO A 44 7.13 -5.18 2.09
N VAL A 45 8.12 -4.95 2.94
CA VAL A 45 8.78 -3.64 3.04
C VAL A 45 9.59 -3.46 1.77
N LEU A 46 9.30 -2.42 1.01
CA LEU A 46 9.82 -2.27 -0.36
C LEU A 46 10.80 -1.11 -0.50
N ASN A 47 10.94 -0.27 0.52
CA ASN A 47 11.90 0.85 0.52
C ASN A 47 11.89 1.57 -0.84
N ILE A 48 10.70 1.94 -1.31
CA ILE A 48 10.42 2.25 -2.72
C ILE A 48 11.19 3.49 -3.21
N ASN A 49 11.69 4.29 -2.27
CA ASN A 49 12.49 5.49 -2.49
C ASN A 49 13.99 5.27 -2.21
N HIS A 50 14.42 4.08 -1.78
CA HIS A 50 15.83 3.76 -1.53
C HIS A 50 16.55 3.30 -2.79
N ASN A 51 17.35 4.18 -3.36
CA ASN A 51 17.98 4.00 -4.66
C ASN A 51 18.88 2.75 -4.78
N HIS A 52 19.54 2.38 -3.68
CA HIS A 52 20.52 1.28 -3.66
C HIS A 52 19.86 -0.11 -3.67
N GLU A 53 18.56 -0.19 -3.41
CA GLU A 53 17.80 -1.45 -3.36
C GLU A 53 17.22 -1.85 -4.73
N TRP A 54 17.38 -1.00 -5.75
CA TRP A 54 16.78 -1.18 -7.08
C TRP A 54 17.86 -1.20 -8.18
N PRO A 55 18.46 -2.36 -8.49
CA PRO A 55 19.45 -2.45 -9.56
C PRO A 55 18.82 -2.11 -10.93
N SER A 56 19.55 -1.32 -11.72
CA SER A 56 19.13 -0.94 -13.06
C SER A 56 19.23 -2.12 -14.02
N LYS A 57 18.16 -2.37 -14.78
CA LYS A 57 18.21 -3.32 -15.90
C LYS A 57 19.04 -2.78 -17.07
N PRO A 58 19.66 -3.65 -17.87
CA PRO A 58 20.21 -3.30 -19.18
C PRO A 58 19.17 -2.59 -20.06
N LEU A 59 19.60 -1.77 -21.01
CA LEU A 59 18.68 -0.90 -21.78
C LEU A 59 17.72 -1.73 -22.65
N GLU A 60 18.26 -2.80 -23.24
CA GLU A 60 17.60 -3.79 -24.07
C GLU A 60 16.45 -4.53 -23.37
N ASP A 61 16.52 -4.66 -22.04
CA ASP A 61 15.52 -5.36 -21.24
C ASP A 61 14.40 -4.42 -20.74
N ARG A 62 14.52 -3.11 -20.96
CA ARG A 62 13.56 -2.13 -20.47
C ARG A 62 12.40 -1.95 -21.44
N LYS A 63 11.19 -2.10 -20.89
CA LYS A 63 9.95 -1.79 -21.62
C LYS A 63 9.64 -0.29 -21.57
N HIS A 64 8.90 0.19 -22.55
CA HIS A 64 8.28 1.52 -22.50
C HIS A 64 7.19 1.53 -21.43
N PHE A 65 7.23 2.51 -20.52
CA PHE A 65 6.22 2.68 -19.47
C PHE A 65 4.98 3.38 -20.03
N THR A 66 4.19 2.66 -20.83
CA THR A 66 2.88 3.11 -21.33
C THR A 66 1.81 3.00 -20.24
N ASP A 67 0.60 3.48 -20.51
CA ASP A 67 -0.52 3.37 -19.56
C ASP A 67 -0.93 1.92 -19.31
N GLU A 68 -0.85 1.05 -20.32
CA GLU A 68 -1.09 -0.39 -20.20
C GLU A 68 -0.04 -1.04 -19.31
N VAL A 69 1.24 -0.77 -19.58
CA VAL A 69 2.37 -1.29 -18.79
C VAL A 69 2.32 -0.76 -17.36
N ALA A 70 1.97 0.51 -17.16
CA ALA A 70 1.78 1.10 -15.84
C ALA A 70 0.61 0.45 -15.10
N THR A 71 -0.50 0.16 -15.80
CA THR A 71 -1.66 -0.52 -15.21
C THR A 71 -1.30 -1.94 -14.77
N GLU A 72 -0.68 -2.73 -15.66
CA GLU A 72 -0.23 -4.09 -15.36
C GLU A 72 0.77 -4.11 -14.20
N THR A 73 1.77 -3.23 -14.26
CA THR A 73 2.82 -3.16 -13.24
C THR A 73 2.24 -2.71 -11.91
N CYS A 74 1.52 -1.59 -11.85
CA CYS A 74 1.08 -1.02 -10.57
C CYS A 74 -0.10 -1.76 -9.93
N LEU A 75 -0.93 -2.47 -10.71
CA LEU A 75 -2.11 -3.19 -10.19
C LEU A 75 -1.99 -4.71 -10.21
N GLY A 76 -0.88 -5.25 -10.72
CA GLY A 76 -0.64 -6.69 -10.82
C GLY A 76 0.70 -7.14 -10.25
N ASN A 77 1.77 -6.39 -10.53
CA ASN A 77 3.15 -6.78 -10.22
C ASN A 77 3.95 -5.61 -9.63
N CYS A 78 3.36 -4.89 -8.66
CA CYS A 78 3.96 -3.66 -8.16
C CYS A 78 5.33 -3.96 -7.56
N CYS A 79 6.32 -3.11 -7.82
CA CYS A 79 7.70 -3.34 -7.37
C CYS A 79 8.30 -4.70 -7.77
N GLY A 80 7.77 -5.33 -8.84
CA GLY A 80 8.21 -6.65 -9.31
C GLY A 80 7.72 -7.83 -8.49
N VAL A 81 6.84 -7.59 -7.51
CA VAL A 81 6.27 -8.64 -6.66
C VAL A 81 4.91 -9.05 -7.21
N GLU A 82 4.77 -10.32 -7.58
CA GLU A 82 3.53 -10.85 -8.15
C GLU A 82 2.36 -10.73 -7.18
N GLY A 83 1.26 -10.12 -7.65
CA GLY A 83 0.03 -9.93 -6.88
C GLY A 83 0.05 -8.68 -6.00
N LEU A 84 1.20 -8.01 -5.85
CA LEU A 84 1.33 -6.78 -5.10
C LEU A 84 0.73 -5.60 -5.88
N LYS A 85 -0.06 -4.75 -5.21
CA LYS A 85 -0.79 -3.64 -5.86
C LYS A 85 -0.57 -2.34 -5.13
N GLY A 86 -0.23 -1.29 -5.88
CA GLY A 86 -0.24 0.09 -5.40
C GLY A 86 0.63 0.35 -4.16
N ALA A 87 1.84 -0.22 -4.09
CA ALA A 87 2.72 -0.07 -2.92
C ALA A 87 2.95 1.41 -2.55
N CYS A 88 3.16 2.28 -3.53
CA CYS A 88 3.35 3.72 -3.32
C CYS A 88 2.12 4.45 -2.76
N CYS A 89 0.94 3.83 -2.77
CA CYS A 89 -0.28 4.38 -2.17
C CYS A 89 -0.55 3.83 -0.77
N HIS A 90 0.21 2.85 -0.30
CA HIS A 90 0.15 2.35 1.08
C HIS A 90 1.18 3.08 1.93
N LEU A 91 0.80 3.50 3.11
CA LEU A 91 1.74 4.08 4.08
C LEU A 91 2.46 2.92 4.79
N ASP A 92 3.77 2.84 4.61
CA ASP A 92 4.63 1.93 5.35
C ASP A 92 5.06 2.60 6.66
N PRO A 93 4.80 2.01 7.84
CA PRO A 93 5.27 2.58 9.10
C PRO A 93 6.80 2.62 9.20
N TYR A 94 7.52 1.80 8.42
CA TYR A 94 8.98 1.80 8.40
C TYR A 94 9.57 2.77 7.35
N ASP A 95 8.78 3.15 6.35
CA ASP A 95 9.13 4.10 5.28
C ASP A 95 7.95 5.07 5.08
N THR A 96 7.87 6.06 5.96
CA THR A 96 6.84 7.11 5.98
C THR A 96 7.19 8.28 5.04
N GLU A 97 8.36 8.23 4.40
CA GLU A 97 8.90 9.25 3.51
C GLU A 97 8.37 9.08 2.08
N HIS A 98 7.05 9.08 1.87
CA HIS A 98 6.51 8.91 0.50
C HIS A 98 5.09 9.42 0.27
N VAL A 99 4.85 9.77 -1.01
CA VAL A 99 3.64 10.00 -1.87
C VAL A 99 2.36 10.60 -1.28
N LEU A 100 2.14 10.55 0.02
CA LEU A 100 1.02 11.18 0.71
C LEU A 100 1.32 12.63 1.08
N GLY A 101 2.50 13.19 0.88
CA GLY A 101 2.72 14.62 1.08
C GLY A 101 4.19 15.02 1.05
N PRO A 102 4.48 16.32 1.27
CA PRO A 102 3.52 17.43 1.32
C PRO A 102 2.96 17.79 -0.06
N LEU A 103 1.72 18.31 -0.09
CA LEU A 103 1.27 19.13 -1.22
C LEU A 103 2.04 20.46 -1.20
N LYS A 104 2.85 20.73 -2.24
CA LYS A 104 3.74 21.90 -2.31
C LYS A 104 3.23 22.97 -3.29
N GLY A 105 3.67 24.22 -3.07
CA GLY A 105 3.51 25.33 -4.00
C GLY A 105 2.08 25.85 -4.16
N SER A 106 1.82 26.57 -5.26
CA SER A 106 0.48 27.05 -5.66
C SER A 106 -0.52 25.91 -5.86
N ASP A 107 -0.02 24.72 -6.18
CA ASP A 107 -0.84 23.53 -6.39
C ASP A 107 -1.60 23.10 -5.13
N LYS A 108 -1.11 23.45 -3.92
CA LYS A 108 -1.68 22.98 -2.65
C LYS A 108 -3.15 23.38 -2.50
N ASP A 109 -3.42 24.69 -2.44
CA ASP A 109 -4.76 25.20 -2.13
C ASP A 109 -5.68 25.14 -3.37
N GLU A 110 -5.12 25.29 -4.57
CA GLU A 110 -5.84 25.11 -5.82
C GLU A 110 -6.35 23.68 -5.97
N TRP A 111 -5.47 22.68 -5.76
CA TRP A 111 -5.87 21.28 -5.87
C TRP A 111 -6.93 20.91 -4.84
N ILE A 112 -6.79 21.36 -3.59
CA ILE A 112 -7.77 21.09 -2.52
C ILE A 112 -9.13 21.70 -2.89
N ARG A 113 -9.18 22.94 -3.37
CA ARG A 113 -10.42 23.56 -3.84
C ARG A 113 -11.05 22.74 -4.98
N ASP A 114 -10.23 22.36 -5.95
CA ASP A 114 -10.71 21.72 -7.18
C ASP A 114 -11.21 20.28 -6.92
N ILE A 115 -10.55 19.53 -6.04
CA ILE A 115 -11.01 18.18 -5.68
C ILE A 115 -12.32 18.22 -4.90
N LEU A 116 -12.50 19.18 -3.99
CA LEU A 116 -13.76 19.36 -3.25
C LEU A 116 -14.90 19.74 -4.20
N ALA A 117 -14.66 20.64 -5.15
CA ALA A 117 -15.64 20.97 -6.18
C ALA A 117 -15.98 19.77 -7.08
N TRP A 118 -14.98 18.94 -7.40
CA TRP A 118 -15.15 17.72 -8.20
C TRP A 118 -16.03 16.67 -7.51
N PHE A 119 -15.88 16.50 -6.19
CA PHE A 119 -16.75 15.64 -5.38
C PHE A 119 -18.15 16.23 -5.20
N ARG A 120 -18.28 17.54 -4.99
CA ARG A 120 -19.57 18.22 -4.87
C ARG A 120 -20.43 18.02 -6.11
N LYS A 121 -19.83 18.14 -7.31
CA LYS A 121 -20.50 17.86 -8.59
C LYS A 121 -21.00 16.40 -8.72
N ARG A 122 -20.51 15.49 -7.89
CA ARG A 122 -20.91 14.06 -7.84
C ARG A 122 -21.82 13.74 -6.65
N GLY A 123 -22.37 14.75 -5.99
CA GLY A 123 -23.27 14.59 -4.86
C GLY A 123 -22.57 14.25 -3.54
N LEU A 124 -21.24 14.40 -3.46
CA LEU A 124 -20.46 14.18 -2.24
C LEU A 124 -20.00 15.52 -1.67
N ASN A 125 -20.49 15.87 -0.49
CA ASN A 125 -20.11 17.10 0.19
C ASN A 125 -18.94 16.85 1.15
N LEU A 126 -17.72 16.85 0.59
CA LEU A 126 -16.49 16.72 1.36
C LEU A 126 -15.97 18.09 1.84
N THR A 127 -15.19 18.05 2.90
CA THR A 127 -14.45 19.16 3.50
C THR A 127 -12.94 18.98 3.31
N ARG A 128 -12.14 20.01 3.61
CA ARG A 128 -10.67 19.91 3.62
C ARG A 128 -10.19 18.75 4.50
N ALA A 129 -10.79 18.61 5.68
CA ALA A 129 -10.51 17.55 6.64
C ALA A 129 -10.97 16.16 6.16
N ASP A 130 -11.61 16.02 4.98
CA ASP A 130 -11.87 14.69 4.40
C ASP A 130 -10.79 14.27 3.39
N VAL A 131 -10.01 15.24 2.89
CA VAL A 131 -9.08 15.03 1.76
C VAL A 131 -7.62 15.17 2.15
N VAL A 132 -7.33 16.00 3.14
CA VAL A 132 -5.98 16.23 3.64
C VAL A 132 -5.93 16.20 5.17
N ILE A 133 -4.72 16.02 5.69
CA ILE A 133 -4.34 16.13 7.10
C ILE A 133 -3.46 17.38 7.19
N ASP A 134 -3.81 18.28 8.10
CA ASP A 134 -3.02 19.47 8.43
C ASP A 134 -2.11 19.21 9.65
N TYR A 135 -1.14 20.10 9.90
CA TYR A 135 -0.04 19.86 10.85
C TYR A 135 -0.48 19.41 12.24
N GLU A 136 -1.41 20.14 12.88
CA GLU A 136 -1.84 19.84 14.25
C GLU A 136 -2.51 18.46 14.36
N GLU A 137 -3.32 18.10 13.37
CA GLU A 137 -3.95 16.78 13.31
C GLU A 137 -2.91 15.68 13.07
N GLY A 138 -2.00 15.91 12.13
CA GLY A 138 -0.97 14.95 11.77
C GLY A 138 0.02 14.69 12.90
N LYS A 139 0.36 15.70 13.70
CA LYS A 139 1.16 15.55 14.91
C LYS A 139 0.50 14.57 15.90
N ILE A 140 -0.79 14.75 16.17
CA ILE A 140 -1.56 13.85 17.04
C ILE A 140 -1.59 12.43 16.47
N ILE A 141 -1.78 12.29 15.15
CA ILE A 141 -1.73 11.00 14.46
C ILE A 141 -0.35 10.32 14.65
N GLY A 142 0.74 11.06 14.48
CA GLY A 142 2.10 10.55 14.67
C GLY A 142 2.34 10.05 16.10
N GLU A 143 1.91 10.82 17.10
CA GLU A 143 2.06 10.51 18.53
C GLU A 143 1.15 9.37 19.01
N THR A 144 0.09 9.05 18.27
CA THR A 144 -0.89 8.02 18.68
C THR A 144 -0.75 6.74 17.86
N LEU A 145 -0.78 6.83 16.53
CA LEU A 145 -0.83 5.69 15.62
C LEU A 145 0.56 5.22 15.18
N PHE A 146 1.55 6.11 15.17
CA PHE A 146 2.90 5.84 14.68
C PHE A 146 3.98 6.06 15.75
N LYS A 147 3.62 6.07 17.03
CA LYS A 147 4.58 6.35 18.13
C LYS A 147 5.77 5.39 18.17
N ASP A 148 5.55 4.13 17.79
CA ASP A 148 6.56 3.06 17.80
C ASP A 148 7.21 2.86 16.41
N ALA A 149 6.81 3.65 15.42
CA ALA A 149 7.39 3.59 14.08
C ALA A 149 8.77 4.28 14.07
N PRO A 150 9.80 3.68 13.47
CA PRO A 150 11.17 4.20 13.54
C PRO A 150 11.33 5.57 12.87
N ASN A 151 10.49 5.88 11.88
CA ASN A 151 10.52 7.13 11.11
C ASN A 151 9.29 8.01 11.35
N ASN A 152 8.76 8.05 12.59
CA ASN A 152 7.60 8.88 12.92
C ASN A 152 7.89 10.39 12.99
N GLY A 153 9.17 10.79 12.93
CA GLY A 153 9.60 12.19 12.95
C GLY A 153 8.96 13.05 11.85
N ILE A 154 8.60 12.46 10.71
CA ILE A 154 7.92 13.18 9.62
C ILE A 154 6.60 13.82 10.06
N PHE A 155 5.90 13.22 11.02
CA PHE A 155 4.64 13.77 11.54
C PHE A 155 4.87 15.03 12.40
N GLN A 156 6.08 15.24 12.91
CA GLN A 156 6.47 16.41 13.69
C GLN A 156 6.95 17.57 12.81
N GLU A 157 7.22 17.33 11.52
CA GLU A 157 7.74 18.30 10.57
C GLU A 157 6.62 19.12 9.92
N PRO A 158 6.49 20.44 10.19
CA PRO A 158 5.45 21.26 9.57
C PRO A 158 5.53 21.29 8.04
N SER A 159 6.74 21.12 7.50
CA SER A 159 7.00 21.09 6.06
C SER A 159 6.43 19.86 5.35
N ALA A 160 6.07 18.80 6.08
CA ALA A 160 5.44 17.60 5.55
C ALA A 160 3.94 17.78 5.24
N TYR A 161 3.36 18.93 5.61
CA TYR A 161 1.93 19.20 5.51
C TYR A 161 1.56 20.21 4.42
N PRO A 162 0.32 20.15 3.91
CA PRO A 162 -0.71 19.14 4.19
C PRO A 162 -0.39 17.84 3.46
N MET A 163 -0.67 16.74 4.16
CA MET A 163 -0.59 15.39 3.61
C MET A 163 -1.97 14.98 3.08
N LEU A 164 -2.05 14.22 2.00
CA LEU A 164 -3.24 13.48 1.63
C LEU A 164 -3.70 12.61 2.78
N ARG A 165 -5.00 12.65 3.04
CA ARG A 165 -5.61 11.78 4.04
C ARG A 165 -5.41 10.32 3.67
N PHE A 166 -5.31 9.48 4.68
CA PHE A 166 -5.26 8.03 4.53
C PHE A 166 -6.51 7.36 5.14
N GLN A 167 -6.68 6.09 4.84
CA GLN A 167 -7.72 5.19 5.33
C GLN A 167 -7.09 3.86 5.70
N VAL A 168 -7.82 3.03 6.44
CA VAL A 168 -7.40 1.67 6.79
C VAL A 168 -7.84 0.69 5.70
N ILE A 169 -6.93 -0.15 5.23
CA ILE A 169 -7.21 -1.28 4.34
C ILE A 169 -6.56 -2.52 4.94
N GLY A 170 -7.38 -3.38 5.55
CA GLY A 170 -6.90 -4.49 6.34
C GLY A 170 -6.02 -4.00 7.51
N PRO A 171 -4.80 -4.54 7.71
CA PRO A 171 -3.90 -4.10 8.77
C PRO A 171 -3.04 -2.88 8.39
N ARG A 172 -3.26 -2.25 7.23
CA ARG A 172 -2.39 -1.18 6.70
C ARG A 172 -3.14 0.13 6.53
N TYR A 173 -2.38 1.23 6.50
CA TYR A 173 -2.87 2.53 6.08
C TYR A 173 -2.59 2.74 4.60
N ALA A 174 -3.50 3.38 3.89
CA ALA A 174 -3.34 3.71 2.49
C ALA A 174 -4.00 5.03 2.14
N CYS A 175 -3.64 5.64 1.01
CA CYS A 175 -4.27 6.85 0.50
C CYS A 175 -5.80 6.74 0.53
N LYS A 176 -6.47 7.78 1.03
CA LYS A 176 -7.94 7.86 1.13
C LYS A 176 -8.64 7.68 -0.21
N PHE A 177 -7.95 8.00 -1.30
CA PHE A 177 -8.50 7.87 -2.65
C PHE A 177 -8.21 6.53 -3.32
N MET A 178 -7.50 5.60 -2.67
CA MET A 178 -7.32 4.27 -3.21
C MET A 178 -8.59 3.45 -2.99
N ASN A 179 -9.08 2.79 -4.04
CA ASN A 179 -10.22 1.89 -3.91
C ASN A 179 -9.75 0.58 -3.24
N PRO A 180 -10.37 0.14 -2.12
CA PRO A 180 -9.87 -1.01 -1.36
C PRO A 180 -10.07 -2.36 -2.03
N VAL A 181 -10.91 -2.43 -3.07
CA VAL A 181 -11.20 -3.68 -3.82
C VAL A 181 -10.31 -3.79 -5.05
N THR A 182 -10.21 -2.70 -5.81
CA THR A 182 -9.52 -2.69 -7.11
C THR A 182 -8.10 -2.14 -7.03
N TYR A 183 -7.73 -1.48 -5.92
CA TYR A 183 -6.47 -0.77 -5.71
C TYR A 183 -6.22 0.38 -6.71
N LYS A 184 -7.24 0.74 -7.51
CA LYS A 184 -7.18 1.87 -8.43
C LYS A 184 -7.36 3.19 -7.68
N CYS A 185 -6.69 4.23 -8.16
CA CYS A 185 -6.90 5.59 -7.67
C CYS A 185 -8.28 6.10 -8.10
N GLY A 186 -9.16 6.39 -7.15
CA GLY A 186 -10.50 6.94 -7.39
C GLY A 186 -10.50 8.38 -7.91
N ILE A 187 -9.36 9.07 -7.82
CA ILE A 187 -9.18 10.44 -8.31
C ILE A 187 -8.14 10.52 -9.42
N TYR A 188 -7.92 9.45 -10.20
CA TYR A 188 -6.81 9.35 -11.16
C TYR A 188 -6.64 10.59 -12.06
N ALA A 189 -7.74 11.11 -12.61
CA ALA A 189 -7.75 12.33 -13.44
C ALA A 189 -7.42 13.61 -12.65
N MET A 190 -7.83 13.65 -11.39
CA MET A 190 -7.67 14.77 -10.46
C MET A 190 -6.48 14.58 -9.52
N ARG A 191 -5.51 13.71 -9.81
CA ARG A 191 -4.35 13.51 -8.92
C ARG A 191 -3.58 14.82 -8.72
N PRO A 192 -3.04 15.08 -7.51
CA PRO A 192 -2.16 16.23 -7.31
C PRO A 192 -0.85 16.04 -8.09
N ASN A 193 -0.15 17.14 -8.35
CA ASN A 193 1.06 17.10 -9.17
C ASN A 193 2.13 16.16 -8.63
N MET A 194 2.31 16.10 -7.30
CA MET A 194 3.22 15.14 -6.67
C MET A 194 2.92 13.68 -7.08
N CYS A 195 1.65 13.29 -7.18
CA CYS A 195 1.28 11.93 -7.62
C CYS A 195 1.35 11.76 -9.15
N ARG A 196 1.15 12.83 -9.93
CA ARG A 196 1.24 12.79 -11.40
C ARG A 196 2.68 12.64 -11.88
N THR A 197 3.63 13.22 -11.17
CA THR A 197 5.04 13.24 -11.55
C THR A 197 5.90 12.21 -10.83
N TYR A 198 5.36 11.57 -9.79
CA TYR A 198 6.09 10.57 -9.04
C TYR A 198 6.34 9.30 -9.88
N LEU A 199 7.58 8.85 -9.88
CA LEU A 199 8.03 7.56 -10.42
C LEU A 199 8.86 6.91 -9.31
N CYS A 200 8.44 5.74 -8.82
CA CYS A 200 9.22 5.02 -7.82
C CYS A 200 10.51 4.46 -8.43
N ASN A 201 11.47 4.10 -7.58
CA ASN A 201 12.76 3.61 -8.05
C ASN A 201 12.64 2.36 -8.92
N TYR A 202 11.71 1.46 -8.60
CA TYR A 202 11.43 0.31 -9.47
C TYR A 202 11.10 0.73 -10.90
N VAL A 203 10.27 1.76 -11.09
CA VAL A 203 9.92 2.26 -12.43
C VAL A 203 11.13 2.87 -13.12
N LEU A 204 11.89 3.71 -12.41
CA LEU A 204 13.08 4.37 -12.95
C LEU A 204 14.16 3.38 -13.41
N THR A 205 14.28 2.24 -12.72
CA THR A 205 15.36 1.26 -12.95
C THR A 205 14.99 0.16 -13.93
N ASN A 206 13.68 -0.07 -14.16
CA ASN A 206 13.19 -1.18 -14.99
C ASN A 206 12.52 -0.75 -16.30
N PHE A 207 12.22 0.53 -16.49
CA PHE A 207 11.47 1.01 -17.66
C PHE A 207 12.11 2.23 -18.31
N LEU A 208 11.71 2.49 -19.55
CA LEU A 208 11.92 3.75 -20.24
C LEU A 208 10.67 4.61 -20.05
N VAL A 209 10.85 5.88 -19.70
CA VAL A 209 9.73 6.79 -19.41
C VAL A 209 9.82 8.05 -20.28
N LYS A 210 8.66 8.65 -20.55
CA LYS A 210 8.56 9.99 -21.11
C LYS A 210 8.54 11.00 -19.97
N THR A 211 9.34 12.06 -20.08
CA THR A 211 9.38 13.12 -19.06
C THR A 211 8.63 14.36 -19.55
N LYS A 212 8.27 15.26 -18.62
CA LYS A 212 7.73 16.58 -18.98
C LYS A 212 8.65 17.35 -19.93
N SER A 213 9.97 17.22 -19.77
CA SER A 213 10.96 17.86 -20.63
C SER A 213 11.13 17.20 -22.01
N LYS A 214 10.82 15.90 -22.13
CA LYS A 214 10.92 15.13 -23.37
C LYS A 214 9.68 14.24 -23.54
N PRO A 215 8.50 14.82 -23.84
CA PRO A 215 7.24 14.08 -23.90
C PRO A 215 7.17 13.12 -25.10
N ASN A 216 8.01 13.33 -26.11
CA ASN A 216 8.00 12.55 -27.36
C ASN A 216 9.11 11.50 -27.43
N THR A 217 9.92 11.35 -26.38
CA THR A 217 11.08 10.45 -26.38
C THR A 217 11.06 9.54 -25.16
N TRP A 218 11.23 8.24 -25.40
CA TRP A 218 11.45 7.26 -24.35
C TRP A 218 12.91 7.31 -23.93
N GLN A 219 13.16 7.55 -22.65
CA GLN A 219 14.52 7.62 -22.14
C GLN A 219 14.66 6.90 -20.81
N LYS A 220 15.87 6.43 -20.55
CA LYS A 220 16.31 6.03 -19.23
C LYS A 220 16.39 7.29 -18.37
N VAL A 221 15.51 7.38 -17.37
CA VAL A 221 15.51 8.45 -16.38
C VAL A 221 16.17 7.88 -15.14
N ARG A 222 17.52 7.89 -15.18
CA ARG A 222 18.49 7.40 -14.19
C ARG A 222 19.43 6.35 -14.74
#